data_AF-A0A537AEI9-F1
#
_entry.id   AF-A0A537AEI9-F1
#
_cell.length_a   1.000
_cell.length_b   1.000
_cell.length_c   1.000
_cell.angle_alpha   90.00
_cell.angle_beta   90.00
_cell.angle_gamma   90.00
#
_symmetry.space_group_name_H-M   'P 1'
#
loop_
_entity.id
_entity.type
_entity.pdbx_description
1 polymer ?
#
loop_
_entity_poly.entity_id
_entity_poly.type
_entity_poly.pdbx_seq_one_letter_code
_entity_poly.pdbx_strand_id
1 'polypeptide(L)' 'IVKVIKDSKMKVQASIQGTAVRVSGAKKDDLQAAIALVRKSVTDIPLQFQNFRD' A
#
# COMPACT_ATOMS: atom_id res chain seq x y z
N ILE A 1 1.13 -6.06 -5.62
CA ILE A 1 0.81 -4.97 -4.67
C ILE A 1 -0.64 -4.47 -4.82
N VAL A 2 -1.03 -3.85 -5.94
CA VAL A 2 -2.41 -3.30 -6.08
C VAL A 2 -3.50 -4.36 -5.90
N LYS A 3 -3.34 -5.54 -6.50
CA LYS A 3 -4.29 -6.66 -6.34
C LYS A 3 -4.42 -7.09 -4.87
N VAL A 4 -3.31 -7.25 -4.17
CA VAL A 4 -3.24 -7.60 -2.74
C VAL A 4 -3.99 -6.57 -1.87
N ILE A 5 -3.84 -5.28 -2.16
CA ILE A 5 -4.58 -4.22 -1.47
C ILE A 5 -6.08 -4.31 -1.77
N LYS A 6 -6.48 -4.57 -3.01
CA LYS A 6 -7.90 -4.75 -3.37
C LYS A 6 -8.51 -5.99 -2.69
N ASP A 7 -7.78 -7.10 -2.66
CA ASP A 7 -8.23 -8.36 -2.05
C ASP A 7 -8.39 -8.23 -0.53
N SER A 8 -7.61 -7.34 0.11
CA SER A 8 -7.72 -7.07 1.55
C SER A 8 -9.00 -6.30 1.96
N LYS A 9 -9.81 -5.82 1.01
CA LYS A 9 -11.02 -5.01 1.24
C LYS A 9 -10.81 -3.77 2.13
N MET A 10 -9.56 -3.30 2.23
CA MET A 10 -9.23 -2.10 3.00
C MET A 10 -9.80 -0.84 2.34
N LYS A 11 -10.11 0.18 3.16
CA LYS A 11 -10.60 1.49 2.70
C LYS A 11 -9.48 2.39 2.16
N VAL A 12 -8.60 1.82 1.36
CA VAL A 12 -7.47 2.52 0.73
C VAL A 12 -7.48 2.28 -0.78
N GLN A 13 -7.12 3.32 -1.53
CA GLN A 13 -7.00 3.30 -2.97
C GLN A 13 -5.53 3.10 -3.33
N ALA A 14 -5.22 2.05 -4.09
CA ALA A 14 -3.89 1.85 -4.67
C ALA A 14 -3.91 2.17 -6.17
N SER A 15 -2.95 3.00 -6.61
CA SER A 15 -2.78 3.42 -8.01
C SER A 15 -1.33 3.19 -8.44
N ILE A 16 -1.13 2.79 -9.69
CA ILE A 16 0.20 2.58 -10.27
C ILE A 16 0.63 3.88 -10.94
N GLN A 17 1.78 4.42 -10.54
CA GLN A 17 2.40 5.62 -11.10
C GLN A 17 3.76 5.24 -11.69
N GLY A 18 3.76 4.84 -12.96
CA GLY A 18 4.96 4.33 -13.63
C GLY A 18 5.49 3.08 -12.94
N THR A 19 6.65 3.19 -12.30
CA THR A 19 7.30 2.10 -11.54
C THR A 19 6.95 2.08 -10.05
N ALA A 20 6.23 3.08 -9.55
CA ALA A 20 5.83 3.18 -8.15
C ALA A 20 4.34 2.88 -7.94
N VAL A 21 3.95 2.48 -6.73
CA VAL A 21 2.55 2.33 -6.34
C VAL A 21 2.21 3.37 -5.29
N ARG A 22 1.27 4.26 -5.60
CA ARG A 22 0.72 5.24 -4.64
C ARG A 22 -0.48 4.64 -3.93
N VAL A 23 -0.45 4.66 -2.60
CA VAL A 23 -1.56 4.25 -1.73
C VAL A 23 -2.11 5.50 -1.04
N SER A 24 -3.42 5.71 -1.16
CA SER A 24 -4.13 6.85 -0.58
C SER A 24 -5.32 6.34 0.24
N GLY A 25 -5.60 6.97 1.37
CA GLY A 25 -6.63 6.52 2.31
C GLY A 25 -7.03 7.66 3.23
N ALA A 26 -8.28 7.65 3.68
CA ALA A 26 -8.79 8.71 4.56
C ALA A 26 -8.28 8.60 6.01
N LYS A 27 -7.86 7.39 6.42
CA LYS A 27 -7.36 7.11 7.77
C LYS A 27 -5.91 6.68 7.72
N LYS A 28 -5.11 7.25 8.64
CA LYS A 28 -3.71 6.86 8.83
C LYS A 28 -3.58 5.39 9.25
N ASP A 29 -4.50 4.89 10.05
CA ASP A 29 -4.51 3.48 10.49
C ASP A 29 -4.65 2.51 9.31
N ASP A 30 -5.55 2.82 8.37
CA ASP A 30 -5.75 2.00 7.18
C ASP A 30 -4.49 2.03 6.27
N LEU A 31 -3.80 3.18 6.18
CA LEU A 31 -2.53 3.29 5.45
C LEU A 31 -1.43 2.44 6.11
N GLN A 32 -1.31 2.49 7.43
CA GLN A 32 -0.32 1.69 8.17
C GLN A 32 -0.60 0.18 8.05
N ALA A 33 -1.86 -0.23 8.15
CA ALA A 33 -2.26 -1.61 7.97
C ALA A 33 -1.99 -2.11 6.54
N ALA A 34 -2.15 -1.26 5.51
CA ALA A 34 -1.83 -1.62 4.13
C ALA A 34 -0.33 -1.84 3.93
N ILE A 35 0.51 -1.02 4.58
CA ILE A 35 1.97 -1.20 4.58
C ILE A 35 2.36 -2.53 5.23
N ALA A 36 1.79 -2.85 6.39
CA ALA A 36 2.06 -4.10 7.10
C ALA A 36 1.64 -5.32 6.25
N LEU A 37 0.48 -5.25 5.60
CA LEU A 37 -0.03 -6.31 4.73
C LEU A 37 0.86 -6.50 3.51
N VAL A 38 1.26 -5.41 2.84
CA VAL A 38 2.15 -5.49 1.67
C VAL A 38 3.53 -6.02 2.05
N ARG A 39 4.09 -5.63 3.20
CA ARG A 39 5.35 -6.18 3.73
C ARG A 39 5.28 -7.69 4.01
N LYS A 40 4.12 -8.16 4.48
CA LYS A 40 3.91 -9.59 4.78
C LYS A 40 3.67 -10.42 3.51
N SER A 41 2.96 -9.87 2.53
CA SER A 41 2.61 -10.58 1.29
C SER A 41 3.68 -10.51 0.21
N VAL A 42 4.55 -9.50 0.23
CA VAL A 42 5.61 -9.31 -0.76
C VAL A 42 6.96 -9.34 -0.04
N THR A 43 7.57 -10.52 0.00
CA THR A 43 8.86 -10.79 0.63
C THR A 43 10.02 -10.90 -0.35
N ASP A 44 9.71 -11.03 -1.65
CA ASP A 44 10.69 -11.41 -2.66
C ASP A 44 11.53 -10.23 -3.18
N ILE A 45 11.12 -9.00 -2.87
CA ILE A 45 11.77 -7.78 -3.32
C ILE A 45 11.79 -6.74 -2.19
N PRO A 46 12.89 -5.98 -2.05
CA PRO A 46 12.98 -4.92 -1.05
C PRO A 46 11.99 -3.81 -1.39
N LEU A 47 10.98 -3.63 -0.54
CA LEU A 47 9.97 -2.57 -0.69
C LEU A 47 10.37 -1.34 0.12
N GLN A 48 10.31 -0.18 -0.52
CA GLN A 48 10.49 1.12 0.14
C GLN A 48 9.13 1.83 0.20
N PHE A 49 8.80 2.32 1.40
CA PHE A 49 7.59 3.12 1.63
C PHE A 49 8.06 4.55 1.90
N GLN A 50 7.79 5.44 0.96
CA GLN A 50 8.29 6.81 0.95
C GLN A 50 7.18 7.79 0.56
N ASN A 51 7.41 9.09 0.80
CA ASN A 51 6.48 10.17 0.44
C ASN A 51 5.13 10.09 1.17
N PHE A 52 5.19 9.98 2.51
CA PHE A 52 4.01 10.13 3.36
C PHE A 52 3.50 11.58 3.26
N ARG A 53 2.22 11.73 2.92
CA ARG A 53 1.53 13.02 2.80
C ARG A 53 0.29 13.00 3.67
N ASP A 54 -0.05 14.15 4.26
CA ASP A 54 -1.34 14.38 4.92
C ASP A 54 -2.49 14.50 3.90
#